data_AF-A0A645IZV7-F1
#
_entry.id   AF-A0A645IZV7-F1
#
_cell.length_a   1.000
_cell.length_b   1.000
_cell.length_c   1.000
_cell.angle_alpha   90.00
_cell.angle_beta   90.00
_cell.angle_gamma   90.00
#
_symmetry.space_group_name_H-M   'P 1'
#
loop_
_entity.id
_entity.type
_entity.pdbx_description
1 polymer ?
#
loop_
_entity_poly.entity_id
_entity_poly.type
_entity_poly.pdbx_seq_one_letter_code
_entity_poly.pdbx_strand_id
1 'polypeptide(L)'
;MEYLKEKQLSKSSIKYTSVTLSGLCNGGTVLFPVSKDKEQEKRQQEETRNRMMLLSAAKSGDPVAIESLTLDDIDTYSEVSRRLISEDVFSIVDTYIMPYGVECDCYSIMGEIREFQQMENEYTKEELYIMKLEVNELTFDVCVPVKDVVGEPAVGRRFKGNIWMQGRINFK
;
A
#
# COMPACT_ATOMS: atom_id res chain seq x y z
N MET A 1 -16.59 1.02 -17.45
CA MET A 1 -17.56 0.31 -18.30
C MET A 1 -18.27 -0.83 -17.57
N GLU A 2 -17.54 -1.73 -16.89
CA GLU A 2 -18.10 -2.89 -16.18
C GLU A 2 -19.02 -2.51 -14.99
N TYR A 3 -18.59 -1.61 -14.11
CA TYR A 3 -19.41 -1.06 -13.02
C TYR A 3 -20.74 -0.44 -13.47
N LEU A 4 -20.73 0.31 -14.59
CA LEU A 4 -21.93 0.97 -15.11
C LEU A 4 -22.92 -0.04 -15.71
N LYS A 5 -22.42 -1.10 -16.35
CA LYS A 5 -23.26 -2.22 -16.81
C LYS A 5 -23.88 -2.94 -15.62
N GLU A 6 -23.09 -3.25 -14.58
CA GLU A 6 -23.58 -3.94 -13.39
C GLU A 6 -24.60 -3.09 -12.61
N LYS A 7 -24.41 -1.76 -12.56
CA LYS A 7 -25.37 -0.81 -12.00
C LYS A 7 -26.69 -0.76 -12.77
N GLN A 8 -26.65 -0.95 -14.09
CA GLN A 8 -27.85 -0.97 -14.92
C GLN A 8 -28.60 -2.31 -14.82
N LEU A 9 -27.88 -3.42 -14.67
CA LEU A 9 -28.45 -4.76 -14.45
C LEU A 9 -29.00 -4.93 -13.03
N SER A 10 -28.33 -4.39 -12.02
CA SER A 10 -28.76 -4.44 -10.62
C SER A 10 -29.64 -3.23 -10.29
N LYS A 11 -30.97 -3.41 -10.24
CA LYS A 11 -31.95 -2.41 -9.73
C LYS A 11 -31.81 -2.10 -8.23
N SER A 12 -30.80 -2.65 -7.57
CA SER A 12 -30.44 -2.43 -6.15
C SER A 12 -28.92 -2.28 -5.99
N SER A 13 -28.46 -1.95 -4.79
CA SER A 13 -27.03 -1.69 -4.50
C SER A 13 -26.10 -2.77 -5.08
N ILE A 14 -25.13 -2.36 -5.90
CA ILE A 14 -24.13 -3.25 -6.52
C ILE A 14 -23.37 -3.99 -5.41
N LYS A 15 -23.52 -5.32 -5.37
CA LYS A 15 -22.80 -6.18 -4.43
C LYS A 15 -21.46 -6.58 -5.07
N TYR A 16 -20.38 -5.91 -4.69
CA TYR A 16 -19.02 -6.35 -5.02
C TYR A 16 -18.47 -7.26 -3.91
N THR A 17 -17.59 -8.19 -4.26
CA THR A 17 -16.97 -9.11 -3.28
C THR A 17 -15.62 -8.60 -2.82
N SER A 18 -14.75 -8.22 -3.75
CA SER A 18 -13.38 -7.81 -3.46
C SER A 18 -12.82 -6.90 -4.56
N VAL A 19 -11.65 -6.32 -4.31
CA VAL A 19 -10.87 -5.58 -5.30
C VAL A 19 -9.52 -6.27 -5.41
N THR A 20 -9.04 -6.43 -6.64
CA THR A 20 -7.67 -6.86 -6.92
C THR A 20 -6.88 -5.66 -7.39
N LEU A 21 -5.75 -5.38 -6.73
CA LEU A 21 -4.83 -4.29 -7.07
C LEU A 21 -3.50 -4.87 -7.55
N SER A 22 -2.83 -4.13 -8.44
CA SER A 22 -1.44 -4.38 -8.81
C SER A 22 -0.73 -3.08 -9.16
N GLY A 23 0.59 -3.04 -8.95
CA GLY A 23 1.45 -1.92 -9.30
C GLY A 23 2.41 -2.28 -10.41
N LEU A 24 2.59 -1.39 -11.39
CA LEU A 24 3.66 -1.48 -12.38
C LEU A 24 4.71 -0.43 -12.09
N CYS A 25 5.98 -0.82 -12.04
CA CYS A 25 7.08 0.04 -11.67
C CYS A 25 8.18 -0.01 -12.71
N ASN A 26 8.81 1.13 -13.00
CA ASN A 26 9.98 1.18 -13.89
C ASN A 26 11.28 0.89 -13.16
N GLY A 27 11.32 1.00 -11.84
CA GLY A 27 12.52 0.83 -11.05
C GLY A 27 12.30 1.23 -9.60
N GLY A 28 13.16 0.74 -8.71
CA GLY A 28 12.98 0.96 -7.28
C GLY A 28 14.21 0.61 -6.46
N THR A 29 14.10 0.79 -5.16
CA THR A 29 15.17 0.53 -4.21
C THR A 29 14.67 -0.37 -3.11
N VAL A 30 15.40 -1.45 -2.86
CA VAL A 30 15.18 -2.32 -1.70
C VAL A 30 15.97 -1.78 -0.52
N LEU A 31 15.26 -1.55 0.59
CA LEU A 31 15.77 -1.01 1.84
C LEU A 31 15.78 -2.10 2.92
N PHE A 32 16.62 -1.92 3.92
CA PHE A 32 16.64 -2.81 5.08
C PHE A 32 15.32 -2.74 5.88
N PRO A 33 14.96 -3.83 6.58
CA PRO A 33 13.89 -3.80 7.57
C PRO A 33 14.18 -2.72 8.62
N VAL A 34 13.12 -2.13 9.16
CA VAL A 34 13.25 -1.33 10.37
C VAL A 34 13.44 -2.29 11.55
N SER A 35 14.41 -2.00 12.41
CA SER A 35 14.61 -2.80 13.63
C SER A 35 13.45 -2.55 14.58
N LYS A 36 12.53 -3.51 14.68
CA LYS A 36 11.39 -3.47 15.61
C LYS A 36 11.64 -4.41 16.77
N ASP A 37 11.33 -3.96 17.99
CA ASP A 37 11.25 -4.84 19.15
C ASP A 37 9.90 -5.59 19.17
N LYS A 38 9.85 -6.76 19.81
CA LYS A 38 8.63 -7.60 19.88
C LYS A 38 7.45 -6.88 20.52
N GLU A 39 7.71 -5.94 21.43
CA GLU A 39 6.67 -5.10 22.02
C GLU A 39 6.11 -4.09 21.02
N GLN A 40 6.97 -3.51 20.17
CA GLN A 40 6.54 -2.57 19.13
C GLN A 40 5.70 -3.28 18.07
N GLU A 41 6.07 -4.51 17.67
CA GLU A 41 5.26 -5.31 16.74
C GLU A 41 3.86 -5.62 17.29
N LYS A 42 3.76 -5.99 18.58
CA LYS A 42 2.46 -6.24 19.23
C LYS A 42 1.61 -4.98 19.27
N ARG A 43 2.20 -3.85 19.67
CA ARG A 43 1.50 -2.58 19.75
C ARG A 43 0.95 -2.17 18.37
N GLN A 44 1.75 -2.32 17.32
CA GLN A 44 1.32 -2.03 15.96
C GLN A 44 0.14 -2.91 15.51
N GLN A 45 0.16 -4.21 15.84
CA GLN A 45 -0.97 -5.10 15.55
C GLN A 45 -2.26 -4.67 16.27
N GLU A 46 -2.16 -4.19 17.51
CA GLU A 46 -3.30 -3.67 18.26
C GLU A 46 -3.80 -2.35 17.67
N GLU A 47 -2.91 -1.44 17.29
CA GLU A 47 -3.24 -0.17 16.64
C GLU A 47 -3.97 -0.40 15.31
N THR A 48 -3.50 -1.33 14.46
CA THR A 48 -4.19 -1.72 13.23
C THR A 48 -5.59 -2.27 13.49
N ARG A 49 -5.76 -3.14 14.50
CA ARG A 49 -7.10 -3.66 14.86
C ARG A 49 -8.04 -2.56 15.32
N ASN A 50 -7.56 -1.65 16.16
CA ASN A 50 -8.34 -0.51 16.64
C ASN A 50 -8.73 0.41 15.48
N ARG A 51 -7.80 0.71 14.56
CA ARG A 51 -8.06 1.52 13.37
C ARG A 51 -9.11 0.87 12.46
N MET A 52 -9.03 -0.43 12.22
CA MET A 52 -10.06 -1.16 11.45
C MET A 52 -11.44 -1.10 12.11
N MET A 53 -11.51 -1.22 13.44
CA MET A 53 -12.77 -1.10 14.18
C MET A 53 -13.38 0.30 14.02
N LEU A 54 -12.59 1.35 14.18
CA LEU A 54 -13.02 2.74 14.00
C LEU A 54 -13.47 3.01 12.56
N LEU A 55 -12.73 2.51 11.56
CA LEU A 55 -13.12 2.62 10.14
C LEU A 55 -14.47 1.96 9.86
N SER A 56 -14.73 0.80 10.47
CA SER A 56 -16.02 0.11 10.33
C SER A 56 -17.18 0.89 10.94
N ALA A 57 -16.97 1.50 12.12
CA ALA A 57 -17.95 2.34 12.78
C ALA A 57 -18.20 3.64 12.02
N ALA A 58 -17.15 4.31 11.55
CA ALA A 58 -17.24 5.51 10.71
C ALA A 58 -18.01 5.24 9.41
N LYS A 59 -17.81 4.08 8.78
CA LYS A 59 -18.58 3.67 7.58
C LYS A 59 -20.08 3.52 7.86
N SER A 60 -20.47 3.20 9.09
CA SER A 60 -21.87 3.16 9.52
C SER A 60 -22.46 4.53 9.90
N GLY A 61 -21.65 5.60 9.82
CA GLY A 61 -22.06 6.97 10.12
C GLY A 61 -21.88 7.38 11.59
N ASP A 62 -21.06 6.66 12.36
CA ASP A 62 -20.73 7.02 13.74
C ASP A 62 -19.88 8.30 13.79
N PRO A 63 -20.40 9.43 14.31
CA PRO A 63 -19.66 10.69 14.35
C PRO A 63 -18.44 10.65 15.27
N VAL A 64 -18.47 9.85 16.34
CA VAL A 64 -17.36 9.74 17.31
C VAL A 64 -16.19 9.01 16.68
N ALA A 65 -16.46 7.97 15.89
CA ALA A 65 -15.42 7.25 15.16
C ALA A 65 -14.80 8.11 14.05
N ILE A 66 -15.60 8.93 13.36
CA ILE A 66 -15.10 9.88 12.36
C ILE A 66 -14.19 10.92 13.00
N GLU A 67 -14.62 11.53 14.12
CA GLU A 67 -13.83 12.52 14.84
C GLU A 67 -12.51 11.94 15.35
N SER A 68 -12.56 10.74 15.96
CA SER A 68 -11.37 10.06 16.48
C SER A 68 -10.34 9.79 15.37
N LEU A 69 -10.77 9.24 14.22
CA LEU A 69 -9.88 9.01 13.07
C LEU A 69 -9.27 10.32 12.54
N THR A 70 -10.04 11.41 12.56
CA THR A 70 -9.57 12.71 12.08
C THR A 70 -8.52 13.31 13.02
N LEU A 71 -8.71 13.19 14.33
CA LEU A 71 -7.73 13.63 15.33
C LEU A 71 -6.45 12.80 15.24
N ASP A 72 -6.55 11.47 15.13
CA ASP A 72 -5.40 10.58 14.98
C ASP A 72 -4.56 10.91 13.73
N ASP A 73 -5.21 11.21 12.60
CA ASP A 73 -4.51 11.58 11.37
C ASP A 73 -3.80 12.95 11.51
N ILE A 74 -4.40 13.91 12.24
CA ILE A 74 -3.77 15.22 12.53
C ILE A 74 -2.53 15.05 13.42
N ASP A 75 -2.63 14.23 14.46
CA ASP A 75 -1.52 13.95 15.37
C ASP A 75 -0.39 13.23 14.65
N THR A 76 -0.72 12.20 13.86
CA THR A 76 0.26 11.47 13.04
C THR A 76 0.98 12.41 12.07
N TYR A 77 0.25 13.29 11.37
CA TYR A 77 0.85 14.27 10.48
C TYR A 77 1.80 15.22 11.22
N SER A 78 1.39 15.69 12.41
CA SER A 78 2.16 16.61 13.24
C SER A 78 3.44 15.98 13.81
N GLU A 79 3.40 14.69 14.13
CA GLU A 79 4.56 13.92 14.58
C GLU A 79 5.55 13.67 13.45
N VAL A 80 5.06 13.20 12.30
CA VAL A 80 5.88 12.96 11.11
C VAL A 80 6.54 14.26 10.65
N SER A 81 5.78 15.36 10.58
CA SER A 81 6.31 16.68 10.18
C SER A 81 7.46 17.16 11.07
N ARG A 82 7.37 16.93 12.39
CA ARG A 82 8.45 17.29 13.32
C ARG A 82 9.70 16.43 13.12
N ARG A 83 9.54 15.12 12.95
CA ARG A 83 10.67 14.20 12.79
C ARG A 83 11.40 14.36 11.46
N LEU A 84 10.68 14.74 10.39
CA LEU A 84 11.26 15.04 9.07
C LEU A 84 12.32 16.14 9.08
N ILE A 85 12.31 17.03 10.08
CA ILE A 85 13.29 18.11 10.20
C ILE A 85 14.68 17.57 10.61
N SER A 86 14.71 16.49 11.38
CA SER A 86 15.93 15.96 12.02
C SER A 86 16.33 14.56 11.57
N GLU A 87 15.40 13.78 11.02
CA GLU A 87 15.60 12.37 10.65
C GLU A 87 15.32 12.17 9.14
N ASP A 88 15.96 11.15 8.55
CA ASP A 88 15.64 10.74 7.17
C ASP A 88 14.27 10.05 7.12
N VAL A 89 13.45 10.39 6.12
CA VAL A 89 12.09 9.85 5.89
C VAL A 89 12.08 8.32 5.99
N PHE A 90 13.13 7.67 5.49
CA PHE A 90 13.26 6.21 5.43
C PHE A 90 13.52 5.54 6.80
N SER A 91 13.89 6.33 7.80
CA SER A 91 14.07 5.91 9.19
C SER A 91 12.83 6.16 10.04
N ILE A 92 11.97 7.10 9.63
CA ILE A 92 10.78 7.53 10.37
C ILE A 92 9.57 6.66 10.01
N VAL A 93 9.41 6.33 8.73
CA VAL A 93 8.18 5.72 8.19
C VAL A 93 8.44 4.29 7.73
N ASP A 94 7.62 3.35 8.21
CA ASP A 94 7.67 1.94 7.81
C ASP A 94 7.12 1.72 6.41
N THR A 95 5.91 2.22 6.16
CA THR A 95 5.21 2.10 4.88
C THR A 95 4.46 3.39 4.55
N TYR A 96 4.33 3.71 3.26
CA TYR A 96 3.49 4.83 2.81
C TYR A 96 2.94 4.61 1.40
N ILE A 97 1.85 5.30 1.09
CA ILE A 97 1.31 5.49 -0.25
C ILE A 97 1.05 6.97 -0.42
N MET A 98 1.71 7.60 -1.38
CA MET A 98 1.55 9.04 -1.67
C MET A 98 1.33 9.26 -3.17
N PRO A 99 0.43 10.17 -3.58
CA PRO A 99 0.30 10.55 -4.98
C PRO A 99 1.64 11.04 -5.54
N TYR A 100 1.96 10.65 -6.77
CA TYR A 100 3.23 11.00 -7.42
C TYR A 100 2.99 11.65 -8.79
N GLY A 101 3.47 12.87 -8.95
CA GLY A 101 3.35 13.61 -10.21
C GLY A 101 1.94 14.14 -10.46
N VAL A 102 1.62 14.35 -11.74
CA VAL A 102 0.35 14.93 -12.21
C VAL A 102 -0.67 13.84 -12.57
N GLU A 103 -0.21 12.61 -12.73
CA GLU A 103 -1.01 11.46 -13.16
C GLU A 103 -1.77 10.88 -11.95
N CYS A 104 -3.09 10.74 -12.08
CA CYS A 104 -3.95 10.27 -10.98
C CYS A 104 -3.68 8.82 -10.55
N ASP A 105 -3.04 8.04 -11.41
CA ASP A 105 -2.81 6.60 -11.22
C ASP A 105 -1.37 6.31 -10.73
N CYS A 106 -0.56 7.36 -10.53
CA CYS A 106 0.82 7.27 -10.06
C CYS A 106 0.92 7.46 -8.56
N TYR A 107 1.58 6.51 -7.89
CA TYR A 107 1.83 6.54 -6.46
C TYR A 107 3.29 6.24 -6.15
N SER A 108 3.88 7.02 -5.25
CA SER A 108 5.11 6.63 -4.58
C SER A 108 4.73 5.75 -3.41
N ILE A 109 5.31 4.55 -3.35
CA ILE A 109 5.05 3.59 -2.29
C ILE A 109 6.33 3.19 -1.59
N MET A 110 6.19 2.87 -0.31
CA MET A 110 7.16 2.10 0.45
C MET A 110 6.40 0.99 1.17
N GLY A 111 6.78 -0.26 0.93
CA GLY A 111 6.09 -1.44 1.47
C GLY A 111 7.05 -2.50 1.95
N GLU A 112 6.60 -3.36 2.85
CA GLU A 112 7.34 -4.56 3.23
C GLU A 112 7.15 -5.66 2.17
N ILE A 113 8.24 -6.29 1.74
CA ILE A 113 8.22 -7.43 0.83
C ILE A 113 7.82 -8.67 1.64
N ARG A 114 6.63 -9.21 1.34
CA ARG A 114 6.15 -10.45 1.97
C ARG A 114 6.57 -11.68 1.18
N GLU A 115 6.50 -11.59 -0.14
CA GLU A 115 6.91 -12.65 -1.06
C GLU A 115 7.49 -12.00 -2.32
N PHE A 116 8.39 -12.68 -3.01
CA PHE A 116 8.84 -12.26 -4.33
C PHE A 116 9.17 -13.45 -5.22
N GLN A 117 9.05 -13.25 -6.53
CA GLN A 117 9.45 -14.20 -7.55
C GLN A 117 10.11 -13.45 -8.70
N GLN A 118 11.08 -14.10 -9.34
CA GLN A 118 11.70 -13.63 -10.57
C GLN A 118 11.09 -14.38 -11.75
N MET A 119 10.76 -13.66 -12.81
CA MET A 119 10.26 -14.24 -14.05
C MET A 119 10.83 -13.52 -15.26
N GLU A 120 10.85 -14.21 -16.40
CA GLU A 120 11.20 -13.60 -17.68
C GLU A 120 9.90 -13.23 -18.42
N ASN A 121 9.82 -12.01 -18.93
CA ASN A 121 8.74 -11.62 -19.81
C ASN A 121 8.82 -12.41 -21.12
N GLU A 122 7.77 -13.17 -21.45
CA GLU A 122 7.77 -14.05 -22.63
C GLU A 122 7.99 -13.29 -23.95
N TYR A 123 7.52 -12.04 -24.03
CA TYR A 123 7.58 -11.21 -25.23
C TYR A 123 8.87 -10.39 -25.32
N THR A 124 9.25 -9.70 -24.24
CA THR A 124 10.41 -8.79 -24.24
C THR A 124 11.71 -9.46 -23.84
N LYS A 125 11.65 -10.66 -23.25
CA LYS A 125 12.80 -11.39 -22.70
C LYS A 125 13.50 -10.66 -21.57
N GLU A 126 12.83 -9.69 -20.96
CA GLU A 126 13.34 -8.97 -19.81
C GLU A 126 13.02 -9.72 -18.52
N GLU A 127 13.98 -9.77 -17.60
CA GLU A 127 13.76 -10.29 -16.26
C GLU A 127 13.01 -9.27 -15.41
N LEU A 128 11.96 -9.74 -14.74
CA LEU A 128 11.06 -8.97 -13.89
C LEU A 128 11.02 -9.60 -12.50
N TYR A 129 11.01 -8.76 -11.46
CA TYR A 129 10.55 -9.15 -10.15
C TYR A 129 9.05 -8.89 -10.01
N ILE A 130 8.32 -9.89 -9.53
CA ILE A 130 6.98 -9.71 -8.98
C ILE A 130 7.09 -9.84 -7.47
N MET A 131 6.82 -8.75 -6.76
CA MET A 131 6.88 -8.67 -5.31
C MET A 131 5.48 -8.46 -4.75
N LYS A 132 5.06 -9.33 -3.82
CA LYS A 132 3.88 -9.09 -3.00
C LYS A 132 4.28 -8.15 -1.87
N LEU A 133 3.77 -6.93 -1.93
CA LEU A 133 4.06 -5.89 -0.95
C LEU A 133 2.90 -5.73 0.01
N GLU A 134 3.21 -5.52 1.28
CA GLU A 134 2.28 -4.97 2.26
C GLU A 134 2.58 -3.49 2.48
N VAL A 135 1.60 -2.64 2.17
CA VAL A 135 1.70 -1.19 2.28
C VAL A 135 0.46 -0.67 2.99
N ASN A 136 0.60 -0.14 4.20
CA ASN A 136 -0.53 0.43 4.97
C ASN A 136 -1.77 -0.50 4.99
N GLU A 137 -1.58 -1.76 5.39
CA GLU A 137 -2.63 -2.81 5.46
C GLU A 137 -3.20 -3.26 4.10
N LEU A 138 -2.74 -2.68 2.99
CA LEU A 138 -3.05 -3.15 1.64
C LEU A 138 -1.97 -4.14 1.19
N THR A 139 -2.41 -5.28 0.68
CA THR A 139 -1.52 -6.27 0.05
C THR A 139 -1.79 -6.33 -1.44
N PHE A 140 -0.75 -6.09 -2.24
CA PHE A 140 -0.85 -6.17 -3.70
C PHE A 140 0.50 -6.49 -4.34
N ASP A 141 0.46 -6.98 -5.56
CA ASP A 141 1.65 -7.36 -6.30
C ASP A 141 2.19 -6.17 -7.09
N VAL A 142 3.51 -5.98 -7.03
CA VAL A 142 4.25 -4.97 -7.80
C VAL A 142 5.23 -5.65 -8.74
N CYS A 143 5.15 -5.31 -10.02
CA CYS A 143 6.04 -5.80 -11.06
C CYS A 143 7.08 -4.72 -11.40
N VAL A 144 8.36 -5.10 -11.46
CA VAL A 144 9.48 -4.19 -11.75
C VAL A 144 10.60 -4.90 -12.52
N PRO A 145 11.26 -4.24 -13.49
CA PRO A 145 12.44 -4.80 -14.16
C PRO A 145 13.60 -5.03 -13.19
N VAL A 146 14.20 -6.23 -13.22
CA VAL A 146 15.32 -6.60 -12.34
C VAL A 146 16.51 -5.63 -12.49
N LYS A 147 16.80 -5.24 -13.73
CA LYS A 147 17.91 -4.34 -14.08
C LYS A 147 17.81 -2.93 -13.45
N ASP A 148 16.59 -2.51 -13.11
CA ASP A 148 16.28 -1.17 -12.59
C ASP A 148 15.96 -1.20 -11.07
N VAL A 149 16.23 -2.33 -10.41
CA VAL A 149 16.12 -2.47 -8.95
C VAL A 149 17.49 -2.36 -8.30
N VAL A 150 17.61 -1.41 -7.38
CA VAL A 150 18.81 -1.24 -6.54
C VAL A 150 18.64 -2.02 -5.24
N GLY A 151 19.60 -2.91 -4.95
CA GLY A 151 19.56 -3.81 -3.80
C GLY A 151 18.88 -5.14 -4.12
N GLU A 152 18.94 -6.07 -3.17
CA GLU A 152 18.43 -7.43 -3.34
C GLU A 152 17.08 -7.59 -2.62
N PRO A 153 16.01 -8.02 -3.31
CA PRO A 153 14.73 -8.28 -2.68
C PRO A 153 14.84 -9.48 -1.73
N ALA A 154 14.26 -9.35 -0.54
CA ALA A 154 14.14 -10.43 0.42
C ALA A 154 12.91 -10.21 1.30
N VAL A 155 12.33 -11.29 1.80
CA VAL A 155 11.19 -11.20 2.73
C VAL A 155 11.59 -10.39 3.98
N GLY A 156 10.73 -9.47 4.39
CA GLY A 156 10.98 -8.54 5.50
C GLY A 156 11.75 -7.26 5.12
N ARG A 157 12.42 -7.22 3.96
CA ARG A 157 12.97 -5.96 3.43
C ARG A 157 11.85 -5.07 2.91
N ARG A 158 12.16 -3.80 2.71
CA ARG A 158 11.18 -2.83 2.20
C ARG A 158 11.48 -2.49 0.75
N PHE A 159 10.47 -2.38 -0.09
CA PHE A 159 10.60 -1.87 -1.44
C PHE A 159 10.08 -0.44 -1.52
N LYS A 160 10.87 0.46 -2.09
CA LYS A 160 10.48 1.83 -2.43
C LYS A 160 10.46 1.98 -3.95
N GLY A 161 9.36 2.47 -4.49
CA GLY A 161 9.25 2.75 -5.92
C GLY A 161 8.07 3.63 -6.26
N ASN A 162 8.09 4.19 -7.47
CA ASN A 162 6.93 4.88 -8.03
C ASN A 162 6.20 3.89 -8.93
N ILE A 163 4.93 3.66 -8.64
CA ILE A 163 4.11 2.67 -9.32
C ILE A 163 2.95 3.33 -10.05
N TRP A 164 2.61 2.80 -11.21
CA TRP A 164 1.27 2.92 -11.76
C TRP A 164 0.38 1.88 -11.10
N MET A 165 -0.59 2.34 -10.32
CA MET A 165 -1.53 1.47 -9.64
C MET A 165 -2.71 1.20 -10.56
N GLN A 166 -3.01 -0.08 -10.76
CA GLN A 166 -4.16 -0.55 -11.52
C GLN A 166 -4.94 -1.56 -10.68
N GLY A 167 -6.22 -1.75 -11.02
CA GLY A 167 -7.04 -2.69 -10.29
C GLY A 167 -8.36 -3.01 -10.97
N ARG A 168 -8.99 -4.08 -10.49
CA ARG A 168 -10.30 -4.53 -10.94
C ARG A 168 -11.21 -4.82 -9.75
N ILE A 169 -12.48 -4.46 -9.89
CA ILE A 169 -13.53 -4.81 -8.95
C ILE A 169 -14.03 -6.21 -9.32
N ASN A 170 -14.04 -7.13 -8.36
CA ASN A 170 -14.58 -8.46 -8.52
C ASN A 170 -16.06 -8.45 -8.10
N PHE A 171 -16.94 -8.49 -9.10
CA PHE A 171 -18.39 -8.60 -8.91
C PHE A 171 -18.79 -10.06 -8.60
N LYS A 172 -19.96 -10.25 -7.97
CA LYS A 172 -20.53 -11.59 -7.71
C LYS A 172 -21.23 -12.15 -8.93
#